data_AF-E9E7U9-F1
#
_entry.id   AF-E9E7U9-F1
#
_cell.length_a   1.000
_cell.length_b   1.000
_cell.length_c   1.000
_cell.angle_alpha   90.00
_cell.angle_beta   90.00
_cell.angle_gamma   90.00
#
_symmetry.space_group_name_H-M   'P 1'
#
loop_
_entity.id
_entity.type
_entity.pdbx_description
1 polymer ?
#
loop_
_entity_poly.entity_id
_entity_poly.type
_entity_poly.pdbx_seq_one_letter_code
_entity_poly.pdbx_strand_id
1 'polypeptide(L)'
;MLQALTLTLAAMTGVFAAPATTGPSGKTSIHNKRGDDYWGGAVQEGPSGTGWNYVQGSVVVPSFSGGDKQHSANMWVGIDGDDCTSAILQTGLVAYGDGTFWLWTEWWKHPMQSYETNLGFSPNDTLRFTVHATSTTSGTTTVENLSSGRAVSHTFTSEAAYPLCETDAEWILEDWQRNGQPVTLENWGTIKIFDTVAKSPRTQVTAAGSDIVNININGQTLTSSSVDSDGTVSVTYIGPN
;
A
#
# COMPACT_ATOMS: atom_id res chain seq x y z
N MET A 1 -57.01 -10.76 18.82
CA MET A 1 -55.86 -11.27 19.59
C MET A 1 -54.63 -11.12 18.72
N LEU A 2 -53.80 -10.10 18.95
CA LEU A 2 -52.56 -9.90 18.22
C LEU A 2 -51.43 -10.66 18.94
N GLN A 3 -50.75 -11.55 18.21
CA GLN A 3 -49.52 -12.20 18.65
C GLN A 3 -48.35 -11.20 18.53
N ALA A 4 -47.70 -10.91 19.66
CA ALA A 4 -46.47 -10.14 19.68
C ALA A 4 -45.29 -11.08 19.33
N LEU A 5 -44.61 -10.80 18.22
CA LEU A 5 -43.30 -11.38 17.90
C LEU A 5 -42.26 -10.75 18.84
N THR A 6 -41.71 -11.53 19.75
CA THR A 6 -40.52 -11.16 20.52
C THR A 6 -39.29 -11.18 19.62
N LEU A 7 -38.76 -10.00 19.30
CA LEU A 7 -37.49 -9.81 18.61
C LEU A 7 -36.35 -9.93 19.65
N THR A 8 -35.65 -11.05 19.68
CA THR A 8 -34.46 -11.24 20.51
C THR A 8 -33.27 -10.47 19.92
N LEU A 9 -32.87 -9.39 20.60
CA LEU A 9 -31.65 -8.64 20.32
C LEU A 9 -30.45 -9.47 20.79
N ALA A 10 -29.65 -10.01 19.85
CA ALA A 10 -28.37 -10.62 20.18
C ALA A 10 -27.36 -9.50 20.47
N ALA A 11 -27.03 -9.29 21.74
CA ALA A 11 -25.93 -8.42 22.13
C ALA A 11 -24.60 -9.10 21.74
N MET A 12 -23.95 -8.59 20.69
CA MET A 12 -22.57 -8.95 20.40
C MET A 12 -21.68 -8.36 21.50
N THR A 13 -21.18 -9.24 22.37
CA THR A 13 -20.16 -8.91 23.36
C THR A 13 -18.91 -8.44 22.63
N GLY A 14 -18.52 -7.18 22.85
CA GLY A 14 -17.27 -6.64 22.36
C GLY A 14 -16.09 -7.45 22.89
N VAL A 15 -15.31 -8.03 21.98
CA VAL A 15 -14.01 -8.58 22.32
C VAL A 15 -13.09 -7.38 22.57
N PHE A 16 -12.75 -7.13 23.83
CA PHE A 16 -11.67 -6.21 24.16
C PHE A 16 -10.40 -6.75 23.51
N ALA A 17 -9.87 -6.00 22.54
CA ALA A 17 -8.54 -6.24 21.99
C ALA A 17 -7.53 -6.20 23.15
N ALA A 18 -6.80 -7.30 23.33
CA ALA A 18 -5.66 -7.31 24.23
C ALA A 18 -4.61 -6.29 23.75
N PRO A 19 -3.83 -5.68 24.65
CA PRO A 19 -2.77 -4.77 24.24
C PRO A 19 -1.81 -5.53 23.33
N ALA A 20 -1.48 -4.94 22.18
CA ALA A 20 -0.43 -5.45 21.31
C ALA A 20 0.85 -5.63 22.13
N THR A 21 1.31 -6.87 22.27
CA THR A 21 2.63 -7.15 22.84
C THR A 21 3.65 -6.56 21.89
N THR A 22 4.36 -5.53 22.35
CA THR A 22 5.48 -4.93 21.64
C THR A 22 6.53 -6.00 21.39
N GLY A 23 6.64 -6.44 20.13
CA GLY A 23 7.79 -7.21 19.66
C GLY A 23 9.08 -6.40 19.86
N PRO A 24 10.24 -7.07 19.89
CA PRO A 24 11.52 -6.38 20.08
C PRO A 24 11.68 -5.36 18.95
N SER A 25 12.02 -4.12 19.32
CA SER A 25 12.38 -3.04 18.39
C SER A 25 13.52 -3.53 17.51
N GLY A 26 13.16 -4.03 16.33
CA GLY A 26 14.10 -4.25 15.23
C GLY A 26 14.73 -2.91 14.91
N LYS A 27 16.04 -2.88 14.78
CA LYS A 27 16.71 -1.68 14.27
C LYS A 27 16.17 -1.46 12.86
N THR A 28 15.42 -0.38 12.66
CA THR A 28 15.06 0.12 11.34
C THR A 28 16.34 0.20 10.51
N SER A 29 16.48 -0.66 9.51
CA SER A 29 17.61 -0.61 8.57
C SER A 29 17.17 0.22 7.37
N ILE A 30 18.04 1.13 6.95
CA ILE A 30 17.86 1.77 5.65
C ILE A 30 18.48 0.83 4.62
N HIS A 31 17.64 0.18 3.82
CA HIS A 31 18.09 -0.65 2.70
C HIS A 31 18.52 0.26 1.56
N ASN A 32 19.80 0.58 1.54
CA ASN A 32 20.41 1.16 0.36
C ASN A 32 20.86 0.01 -0.55
N LYS A 33 19.97 -0.44 -1.44
CA LYS A 33 20.36 -1.36 -2.52
C LYS A 33 21.51 -0.74 -3.30
N ARG A 34 22.50 -1.56 -3.69
CA ARG A 34 23.59 -1.12 -4.57
C ARG A 34 23.05 -0.95 -5.99
N GLY A 35 22.72 0.27 -6.37
CA GLY A 35 22.22 0.59 -7.71
C GLY A 35 21.01 1.49 -7.65
N ASP A 36 20.22 1.47 -8.72
CA ASP A 36 18.94 2.15 -8.75
C ASP A 36 17.94 1.40 -7.88
N ASP A 37 17.14 2.16 -7.14
CA ASP A 37 15.98 1.72 -6.39
C ASP A 37 14.83 2.68 -6.69
N TYR A 38 13.69 2.15 -7.09
CA TYR A 38 12.55 2.94 -7.54
C TYR A 38 11.51 3.13 -6.43
N TRP A 39 11.73 2.56 -5.24
CA TRP A 39 10.78 2.59 -4.13
C TRP A 39 11.25 3.50 -3.00
N GLY A 40 10.34 4.37 -2.56
CA GLY A 40 10.47 5.15 -1.34
C GLY A 40 9.36 4.76 -0.36
N GLY A 41 9.69 4.27 0.82
CA GLY A 41 8.67 3.85 1.78
C GLY A 41 9.21 2.91 2.85
N ALA A 42 8.38 1.94 3.22
CA ALA A 42 8.72 0.94 4.21
C ALA A 42 8.34 -0.47 3.73
N VAL A 43 9.20 -1.44 4.04
CA VAL A 43 9.04 -2.86 3.72
C VAL A 43 9.15 -3.67 5.02
N GLN A 44 8.10 -4.42 5.33
CA GLN A 44 8.09 -5.34 6.47
C GLN A 44 8.53 -6.73 6.02
N GLU A 45 9.83 -6.98 6.16
CA GLU A 45 10.41 -8.27 5.84
C GLU A 45 9.97 -9.38 6.80
N GLY A 46 9.84 -10.57 6.25
CA GLY A 46 9.54 -11.80 6.97
C GLY A 46 10.32 -12.99 6.39
N PRO A 47 10.90 -13.89 7.22
CA PRO A 47 11.53 -15.09 6.68
C PRO A 47 10.52 -15.96 5.91
N SER A 48 11.03 -16.81 5.01
CA SER A 48 10.19 -17.78 4.29
C SER A 48 9.26 -18.55 5.24
N GLY A 49 7.98 -18.61 4.90
CA GLY A 49 6.92 -19.18 5.74
C GLY A 49 6.30 -18.22 6.77
N THR A 50 6.60 -16.92 6.67
CA THR A 50 5.87 -15.86 7.38
C THR A 50 4.41 -15.84 6.97
N GLY A 51 4.13 -15.81 5.66
CA GLY A 51 2.78 -15.88 5.12
C GLY A 51 2.04 -14.56 5.28
N TRP A 52 2.67 -13.44 4.92
CA TRP A 52 1.96 -12.17 4.83
C TRP A 52 0.84 -12.29 3.82
N ASN A 53 -0.40 -12.16 4.27
CA ASN A 53 -1.56 -12.39 3.44
C ASN A 53 -2.52 -11.21 3.43
N TYR A 54 -2.25 -10.15 4.20
CA TYR A 54 -3.07 -8.95 4.22
C TYR A 54 -2.19 -7.74 4.50
N VAL A 55 -2.29 -6.71 3.65
CA VAL A 55 -1.62 -5.43 3.85
C VAL A 55 -2.60 -4.29 3.61
N GLN A 56 -2.57 -3.29 4.47
CA GLN A 56 -3.45 -2.12 4.45
C GLN A 56 -2.65 -0.87 4.74
N GLY A 57 -3.00 0.24 4.08
CA GLY A 57 -2.55 1.58 4.44
C GLY A 57 -3.53 2.63 3.91
N SER A 58 -3.55 3.79 4.55
CA SER A 58 -4.43 4.91 4.21
C SER A 58 -3.61 6.13 3.79
N VAL A 59 -4.11 6.87 2.80
CA VAL A 59 -3.49 8.09 2.30
C VAL A 59 -4.54 9.19 2.18
N VAL A 60 -4.17 10.42 2.53
CA VAL A 60 -4.95 11.61 2.18
C VAL A 60 -4.65 11.96 0.73
N VAL A 61 -5.67 12.01 -0.13
CA VAL A 61 -5.51 12.30 -1.56
C VAL A 61 -4.83 13.66 -1.75
N PRO A 62 -3.67 13.73 -2.41
CA PRO A 62 -2.94 14.98 -2.58
C PRO A 62 -3.70 15.94 -3.51
N SER A 63 -3.43 17.24 -3.35
CA SER A 63 -4.04 18.29 -4.17
C SER A 63 -2.99 18.94 -5.08
N PHE A 64 -2.62 18.26 -6.16
CA PHE A 64 -1.76 18.83 -7.20
C PHE A 64 -2.56 19.74 -8.13
N SER A 65 -1.93 20.80 -8.64
CA SER A 65 -2.57 21.73 -9.57
C SER A 65 -1.55 22.47 -10.43
N GLY A 66 -1.82 22.58 -11.73
CA GLY A 66 -1.05 23.44 -12.64
C GLY A 66 0.34 22.92 -13.02
N GLY A 67 0.70 21.68 -12.66
CA GLY A 67 1.94 21.01 -13.04
C GLY A 67 1.85 20.27 -14.38
N ASP A 68 2.90 19.51 -14.71
CA ASP A 68 2.93 18.66 -15.91
C ASP A 68 2.18 17.34 -15.64
N LYS A 69 1.29 16.95 -16.56
CA LYS A 69 0.56 15.67 -16.50
C LYS A 69 1.47 14.42 -16.62
N GLN A 70 2.72 14.63 -17.04
CA GLN A 70 3.75 13.59 -17.09
C GLN A 70 4.47 13.44 -15.76
N HIS A 71 4.29 14.36 -14.83
CA HIS A 71 4.80 14.22 -13.47
C HIS A 71 3.78 13.48 -12.62
N SER A 72 4.22 12.61 -11.72
CA SER A 72 3.30 11.89 -10.85
C SER A 72 3.89 11.47 -9.51
N ALA A 73 2.99 11.21 -8.55
CA ALA A 73 3.26 10.44 -7.36
C ALA A 73 2.42 9.15 -7.43
N ASN A 74 3.07 7.99 -7.44
CA ASN A 74 2.38 6.69 -7.36
C ASN A 74 2.50 6.15 -5.94
N MET A 75 1.41 6.05 -5.20
CA MET A 75 1.39 5.58 -3.81
C MET A 75 0.53 4.32 -3.67
N TRP A 76 1.05 3.28 -3.00
CA TRP A 76 0.40 1.97 -2.97
C TRP A 76 0.78 1.13 -1.74
N VAL A 77 0.03 0.04 -1.55
CA VAL A 77 0.37 -1.03 -0.60
C VAL A 77 0.39 -2.37 -1.32
N GLY A 78 1.24 -3.29 -0.86
CA GLY A 78 1.43 -4.56 -1.54
C GLY A 78 1.90 -5.69 -0.62
N ILE A 79 1.94 -6.88 -1.22
CA ILE A 79 2.63 -8.07 -0.72
C ILE A 79 3.64 -8.50 -1.79
N ASP A 80 4.86 -8.80 -1.33
CA ASP A 80 6.03 -9.23 -2.11
C ASP A 80 6.65 -8.14 -3.03
N GLY A 81 7.76 -8.46 -3.70
CA GLY A 81 8.41 -7.60 -4.68
C GLY A 81 9.76 -7.05 -4.27
N ASP A 82 10.12 -7.15 -2.99
CA ASP A 82 11.45 -6.77 -2.50
C ASP A 82 12.40 -7.98 -2.55
N ASP A 83 12.35 -8.84 -1.52
CA ASP A 83 13.09 -10.10 -1.49
C ASP A 83 12.42 -11.14 -2.41
N CYS A 84 11.08 -11.13 -2.52
CA CYS A 84 10.34 -11.99 -3.44
C CYS A 84 10.16 -11.34 -4.81
N THR A 85 10.95 -11.75 -5.81
CA THR A 85 10.90 -11.13 -7.15
C THR A 85 9.97 -11.86 -8.14
N SER A 86 9.16 -12.84 -7.70
CA SER A 86 8.29 -13.62 -8.59
C SER A 86 6.99 -12.89 -8.94
N ALA A 87 6.42 -12.15 -7.99
CA ALA A 87 5.12 -11.49 -8.09
C ALA A 87 5.01 -10.35 -7.07
N ILE A 88 4.00 -9.50 -7.25
CA ILE A 88 3.54 -8.50 -6.27
C ILE A 88 2.02 -8.44 -6.39
N LEU A 89 1.30 -8.54 -5.28
CA LEU A 89 -0.13 -8.21 -5.25
C LEU A 89 -0.27 -6.79 -4.68
N GLN A 90 -0.70 -5.83 -5.49
CA GLN A 90 -0.66 -4.42 -5.11
C GLN A 90 -1.82 -3.59 -5.65
N THR A 91 -2.11 -2.50 -4.94
CA THR A 91 -3.08 -1.47 -5.38
C THR A 91 -2.72 -0.11 -4.82
N GLY A 92 -3.07 0.93 -5.59
CA GLY A 92 -2.83 2.29 -5.17
C GLY A 92 -3.46 3.35 -6.05
N LEU A 93 -2.88 4.54 -5.93
CA LEU A 93 -3.29 5.76 -6.59
C LEU A 93 -2.07 6.40 -7.26
N VAL A 94 -2.19 6.70 -8.55
CA VAL A 94 -1.33 7.68 -9.21
C VAL A 94 -2.02 9.04 -9.15
N ALA A 95 -1.34 10.05 -8.62
CA ALA A 95 -1.72 11.45 -8.70
C ALA A 95 -0.78 12.19 -9.65
N TYR A 96 -1.32 12.86 -10.67
CA TYR A 96 -0.54 13.57 -11.69
C TYR A 96 -0.41 15.06 -11.37
N GLY A 97 0.67 15.70 -11.84
CA GLY A 97 0.93 17.12 -11.59
C GLY A 97 -0.17 18.06 -12.11
N ASP A 98 -0.95 17.63 -13.10
CA ASP A 98 -2.12 18.37 -13.61
C ASP A 98 -3.38 18.25 -12.72
N GLY A 99 -3.32 17.47 -11.64
CA GLY A 99 -4.41 17.23 -10.71
C GLY A 99 -5.34 16.08 -11.10
N THR A 100 -5.03 15.34 -12.18
CA THR A 100 -5.75 14.12 -12.52
C THR A 100 -5.27 12.92 -11.69
N PHE A 101 -6.08 11.87 -11.62
CA PHE A 101 -5.83 10.70 -10.79
C PHE A 101 -6.06 9.40 -11.57
N TRP A 102 -5.36 8.34 -11.19
CA TRP A 102 -5.61 6.98 -11.65
C TRP A 102 -5.56 6.00 -10.47
N LEU A 103 -6.70 5.40 -10.13
CA LEU A 103 -6.76 4.26 -9.22
C LEU A 103 -6.51 2.96 -9.98
N TRP A 104 -5.68 2.11 -9.41
CA TRP A 104 -5.20 0.93 -10.10
C TRP A 104 -5.08 -0.29 -9.18
N THR A 105 -5.07 -1.46 -9.80
CA THR A 105 -4.82 -2.77 -9.19
C THR A 105 -3.85 -3.55 -10.06
N GLU A 106 -3.03 -4.40 -9.46
CA GLU A 106 -2.07 -5.20 -10.21
C GLU A 106 -1.70 -6.49 -9.47
N TRP A 107 -1.54 -7.55 -10.26
CA TRP A 107 -0.68 -8.67 -9.92
C TRP A 107 0.56 -8.56 -10.82
N TRP A 108 1.67 -8.08 -10.27
CA TRP A 108 2.85 -7.71 -11.04
C TRP A 108 3.37 -8.90 -11.86
N LYS A 109 3.95 -8.59 -13.02
CA LYS A 109 4.13 -9.42 -14.24
C LYS A 109 2.94 -9.39 -15.21
N HIS A 110 1.76 -8.96 -14.76
CA HIS A 110 0.67 -8.52 -15.64
C HIS A 110 0.65 -6.99 -15.76
N PRO A 111 0.06 -6.41 -16.81
CA PRO A 111 -0.09 -4.96 -16.90
C PRO A 111 -0.96 -4.43 -15.76
N MET A 112 -0.58 -3.30 -15.16
CA MET A 112 -1.39 -2.53 -14.22
C MET A 112 -2.73 -2.12 -14.84
N GLN A 113 -3.82 -2.22 -14.07
CA GLN A 113 -5.19 -2.11 -14.58
C GLN A 113 -6.03 -1.12 -13.76
N SER A 114 -6.99 -0.47 -14.42
CA SER A 114 -8.04 0.27 -13.71
C SER A 114 -9.04 -0.69 -13.06
N TYR A 115 -9.64 -0.25 -11.95
CA TYR A 115 -10.84 -0.91 -11.43
C TYR A 115 -11.99 -0.85 -12.43
N GLU A 116 -12.80 -1.91 -12.50
CA GLU A 116 -13.96 -2.00 -13.41
C GLU A 116 -15.04 -0.95 -13.11
N THR A 117 -15.11 -0.51 -11.85
CA THR A 117 -16.06 0.49 -11.38
C THR A 117 -15.31 1.72 -10.87
N ASN A 118 -15.88 2.89 -11.13
CA ASN A 118 -15.30 4.14 -10.68
C ASN A 118 -15.61 4.36 -9.19
N LEU A 119 -14.57 4.65 -8.41
CA LEU A 119 -14.71 5.19 -7.06
C LEU A 119 -14.72 6.73 -7.14
N GLY A 120 -15.75 7.36 -6.58
CA GLY A 120 -15.75 8.82 -6.43
C GLY A 120 -14.90 9.25 -5.23
N PHE A 121 -13.95 10.15 -5.46
CA PHE A 121 -13.16 10.80 -4.42
C PHE A 121 -12.66 12.16 -4.91
N SER A 122 -12.12 12.96 -4.00
CA SER A 122 -11.56 14.28 -4.28
C SER A 122 -10.29 14.51 -3.46
N PRO A 123 -9.47 15.52 -3.79
CA PRO A 123 -8.37 15.93 -2.92
C PRO A 123 -8.86 16.15 -1.48
N ASN A 124 -8.02 15.76 -0.51
CA ASN A 124 -8.31 15.72 0.93
C ASN A 124 -9.27 14.62 1.42
N ASP A 125 -9.85 13.80 0.53
CA ASP A 125 -10.45 12.54 0.97
C ASP A 125 -9.37 11.59 1.51
N THR A 126 -9.76 10.68 2.39
CA THR A 126 -8.89 9.59 2.82
C THR A 126 -9.24 8.31 2.06
N LEU A 127 -8.28 7.80 1.30
CA LEU A 127 -8.39 6.49 0.67
C LEU A 127 -7.65 5.45 1.49
N ARG A 128 -8.30 4.30 1.71
CA ARG A 128 -7.71 3.12 2.30
C ARG A 128 -7.46 2.09 1.21
N PHE A 129 -6.21 1.68 1.07
CA PHE A 129 -5.76 0.61 0.19
C PHE A 129 -5.67 -0.68 0.98
N THR A 130 -6.04 -1.78 0.36
CA THR A 130 -5.95 -3.12 0.96
C THR A 130 -5.65 -4.15 -0.10
N VAL A 131 -4.69 -5.01 0.20
CA VAL A 131 -4.47 -6.27 -0.51
C VAL A 131 -4.68 -7.43 0.44
N HIS A 132 -5.30 -8.51 -0.05
CA HIS A 132 -5.56 -9.72 0.72
C HIS A 132 -5.33 -10.96 -0.15
N ALA A 133 -4.20 -11.63 0.05
CA ALA A 133 -3.90 -12.91 -0.56
C ALA A 133 -4.73 -14.01 0.12
N THR A 134 -5.50 -14.73 -0.68
CA THR A 134 -6.27 -15.92 -0.23
C THR A 134 -5.49 -17.21 -0.46
N SER A 135 -4.52 -17.16 -1.38
CA SER A 135 -3.45 -18.13 -1.58
C SER A 135 -2.28 -17.43 -2.26
N THR A 136 -1.18 -18.14 -2.47
CA THR A 136 -0.04 -17.65 -3.25
C THR A 136 -0.38 -17.34 -4.71
N THR A 137 -1.57 -17.72 -5.22
CA THR A 137 -1.99 -17.52 -6.61
C THR A 137 -3.37 -16.87 -6.75
N SER A 138 -3.93 -16.35 -5.65
CA SER A 138 -5.25 -15.71 -5.65
C SER A 138 -5.35 -14.68 -4.54
N GLY A 139 -6.08 -13.60 -4.79
CA GLY A 139 -6.23 -12.53 -3.82
C GLY A 139 -7.20 -11.46 -4.27
N THR A 140 -7.40 -10.47 -3.42
CA THR A 140 -8.24 -9.33 -3.69
C THR A 140 -7.50 -8.04 -3.40
N THR A 141 -7.69 -7.05 -4.26
CA THR A 141 -7.32 -5.66 -3.97
C THR A 141 -8.59 -4.87 -3.70
N THR A 142 -8.51 -3.86 -2.83
CA THR A 142 -9.63 -2.99 -2.49
C THR A 142 -9.12 -1.58 -2.26
N VAL A 143 -9.84 -0.60 -2.81
CA VAL A 143 -9.68 0.81 -2.46
C VAL A 143 -10.99 1.33 -1.91
N GLU A 144 -10.97 1.90 -0.72
CA GLU A 144 -12.14 2.50 -0.06
C GLU A 144 -11.93 3.99 0.17
N ASN A 145 -12.91 4.81 -0.20
CA ASN A 145 -12.95 6.21 0.20
C ASN A 145 -13.66 6.33 1.55
N LEU A 146 -12.89 6.52 2.62
CA LEU A 146 -13.39 6.57 3.99
C LEU A 146 -14.31 7.79 4.22
N SER A 147 -14.17 8.87 3.45
CA SER A 147 -15.06 10.04 3.53
C SER A 147 -16.48 9.72 3.06
N SER A 148 -16.62 8.81 2.09
CA SER A 148 -17.92 8.46 1.49
C SER A 148 -18.44 7.07 1.88
N GLY A 149 -17.59 6.22 2.46
CA GLY A 149 -17.89 4.83 2.79
C GLY A 149 -18.08 3.91 1.57
N ARG A 150 -17.61 4.34 0.39
CA ARG A 150 -17.68 3.56 -0.86
C ARG A 150 -16.35 2.89 -1.14
N ALA A 151 -16.38 1.72 -1.79
CA ALA A 151 -15.18 0.98 -2.17
C ALA A 151 -15.30 0.38 -3.57
N VAL A 152 -14.14 0.08 -4.16
CA VAL A 152 -13.97 -0.70 -5.38
C VAL A 152 -13.01 -1.84 -5.09
N SER A 153 -13.19 -2.98 -5.76
CA SER A 153 -12.37 -4.17 -5.53
C SER A 153 -12.16 -4.95 -6.83
N HIS A 154 -11.09 -5.73 -6.87
CA HIS A 154 -10.77 -6.66 -7.94
C HIS A 154 -10.28 -7.98 -7.34
N THR A 155 -10.66 -9.10 -7.95
CA THR A 155 -10.31 -10.44 -7.48
C THR A 155 -9.48 -11.17 -8.53
N PHE A 156 -8.27 -11.58 -8.13
CA PHE A 156 -7.39 -12.48 -8.88
C PHE A 156 -7.63 -13.91 -8.42
N THR A 157 -7.84 -14.85 -9.35
CA THR A 157 -8.21 -16.24 -8.98
C THR A 157 -7.20 -17.30 -9.42
N SER A 158 -6.31 -17.02 -10.38
CA SER A 158 -5.54 -18.06 -11.07
C SER A 158 -4.16 -17.59 -11.55
N GLU A 159 -3.40 -16.94 -10.68
CA GLU A 159 -2.10 -16.32 -11.00
C GLU A 159 -0.93 -17.32 -10.91
N ALA A 160 -1.14 -18.55 -11.37
CA ALA A 160 -0.23 -19.67 -11.16
C ALA A 160 1.14 -19.52 -11.86
N ALA A 161 1.23 -18.66 -12.87
CA ALA A 161 2.49 -18.37 -13.56
C ALA A 161 3.46 -17.55 -12.70
N TYR A 162 2.93 -16.76 -11.76
CA TYR A 162 3.67 -15.81 -10.95
C TYR A 162 3.16 -15.87 -9.50
N PRO A 163 3.46 -16.95 -8.75
CA PRO A 163 3.00 -17.06 -7.38
C PRO A 163 3.70 -16.06 -6.46
N LEU A 164 2.97 -15.59 -5.45
CA LEU A 164 3.48 -14.88 -4.28
C LEU A 164 4.36 -15.82 -3.43
N CYS A 165 5.36 -15.25 -2.77
CA CYS A 165 6.13 -15.87 -1.70
C CYS A 165 5.52 -15.60 -0.32
N GLU A 166 4.76 -14.51 -0.18
CA GLU A 166 4.17 -14.01 1.06
C GLU A 166 5.24 -13.71 2.15
N THR A 167 6.35 -13.10 1.72
CA THR A 167 7.51 -12.75 2.57
C THR A 167 7.64 -11.26 2.84
N ASP A 168 7.06 -10.42 1.97
CA ASP A 168 7.21 -8.98 2.05
C ASP A 168 5.82 -8.33 2.22
N ALA A 169 5.75 -7.23 2.98
CA ALA A 169 4.54 -6.42 3.13
C ALA A 169 4.93 -4.94 3.15
N GLU A 170 4.40 -4.13 2.24
CA GLU A 170 4.99 -2.82 1.97
C GLU A 170 4.01 -1.68 1.74
N TRP A 171 4.52 -0.45 1.98
CA TRP A 171 3.83 0.83 1.86
C TRP A 171 4.74 1.82 1.14
N ILE A 172 4.49 2.04 -0.14
CA ILE A 172 5.47 2.58 -1.08
C ILE A 172 4.94 3.81 -1.83
N LEU A 173 5.85 4.75 -2.10
CA LEU A 173 5.79 5.68 -3.22
C LEU A 173 6.84 5.29 -4.25
N GLU A 174 6.45 5.21 -5.52
CA GLU A 174 7.29 4.61 -6.57
C GLU A 174 7.56 5.56 -7.75
N ASP A 175 8.81 5.54 -8.22
CA ASP A 175 9.17 5.98 -9.59
C ASP A 175 8.79 4.87 -10.58
N TRP A 176 7.51 4.91 -10.99
CA TRP A 176 6.92 3.88 -11.81
C TRP A 176 7.18 4.12 -13.30
N GLN A 177 7.06 3.07 -14.10
CA GLN A 177 7.24 3.16 -15.55
C GLN A 177 5.91 3.14 -16.28
N ARG A 178 5.75 4.04 -17.25
CA ARG A 178 4.66 4.01 -18.23
C ARG A 178 5.23 3.61 -19.59
N ASN A 179 4.76 2.49 -20.14
CA ASN A 179 5.23 1.95 -21.42
C ASN A 179 6.75 1.73 -21.48
N GLY A 180 7.35 1.30 -20.35
CA GLY A 180 8.79 1.07 -20.24
C GLY A 180 9.65 2.34 -20.22
N GLN A 181 9.03 3.51 -19.97
CA GLN A 181 9.73 4.76 -19.72
C GLN A 181 9.43 5.24 -18.29
N PRO A 182 10.44 5.67 -17.52
CA PRO A 182 10.22 6.29 -16.21
C PRO A 182 9.28 7.49 -16.33
N VAL A 183 8.34 7.59 -15.39
CA VAL A 183 7.48 8.76 -15.26
C VAL A 183 8.16 9.73 -14.32
N THR A 184 8.32 10.99 -14.72
CA THR A 184 8.96 11.99 -13.86
C THR A 184 8.21 12.08 -12.52
N LEU A 185 8.95 12.15 -11.42
CA LEU A 185 8.35 12.33 -10.10
C LEU A 185 7.80 13.76 -9.95
N GLU A 186 6.54 13.87 -9.50
CA GLU A 186 5.98 15.14 -9.04
C GLU A 186 6.59 15.51 -7.69
N ASN A 187 6.79 16.81 -7.40
CA ASN A 187 7.16 17.20 -6.05
C ASN A 187 5.93 17.15 -5.14
N TRP A 188 5.73 16.04 -4.46
CA TRP A 188 4.61 15.84 -3.55
C TRP A 188 4.83 16.40 -2.14
N GLY A 189 5.97 17.05 -1.86
CA GLY A 189 6.37 17.39 -0.50
C GLY A 189 6.52 16.13 0.34
N THR A 190 5.61 15.91 1.29
CA THR A 190 5.55 14.67 2.09
C THR A 190 4.18 14.04 1.97
N ILE A 191 4.13 12.80 1.52
CA ILE A 191 2.95 11.94 1.60
C ILE A 191 3.12 10.98 2.77
N LYS A 192 2.02 10.74 3.48
CA LYS A 192 1.96 9.79 4.60
C LYS A 192 1.05 8.63 4.24
N ILE A 193 1.53 7.42 4.49
CA ILE A 193 0.73 6.19 4.51
C ILE A 193 0.55 5.82 5.98
N PHE A 194 -0.67 5.98 6.50
CA PHE A 194 -1.02 5.76 7.91
C PHE A 194 -2.03 4.62 8.07
N ASP A 195 -2.41 4.29 9.31
CA ASP A 195 -3.24 3.11 9.61
C ASP A 195 -2.69 1.82 9.00
N THR A 196 -1.37 1.71 9.00
CA THR A 196 -0.63 0.59 8.38
C THR A 196 -0.91 -0.70 9.13
N VAL A 197 -1.25 -1.76 8.40
CA VAL A 197 -1.44 -3.10 8.98
C VAL A 197 -0.88 -4.14 8.02
N ALA A 198 -0.05 -5.05 8.53
CA ALA A 198 0.31 -6.29 7.86
C ALA A 198 -0.12 -7.47 8.73
N LYS A 199 -0.73 -8.50 8.14
CA LYS A 199 -1.15 -9.72 8.85
C LYS A 199 -0.59 -10.97 8.19
N SER A 200 -0.26 -11.92 9.05
CA SER A 200 -0.02 -13.30 8.71
C SER A 200 -0.92 -14.19 9.57
N PRO A 201 -0.97 -15.52 9.33
CA PRO A 201 -1.71 -16.43 10.18
C PRO A 201 -1.32 -16.38 11.68
N ARG A 202 -0.14 -15.86 12.02
CA ARG A 202 0.41 -15.88 13.39
C ARG A 202 0.49 -14.51 14.04
N THR A 203 0.58 -13.43 13.27
CA THR A 203 0.82 -12.11 13.81
C THR A 203 0.11 -11.02 13.01
N GLN A 204 -0.10 -9.89 13.68
CA GLN A 204 -0.48 -8.64 13.06
C GLN A 204 0.50 -7.58 13.56
N VAL A 205 1.05 -6.81 12.64
CA VAL A 205 1.98 -5.71 12.91
C VAL A 205 1.55 -4.46 12.15
N THR A 206 2.11 -3.31 12.54
CA THR A 206 2.08 -2.08 11.72
C THR A 206 3.40 -2.00 10.94
N ALA A 207 3.65 -0.92 10.20
CA ALA A 207 4.97 -0.70 9.59
C ALA A 207 6.07 -0.35 10.62
N ALA A 208 5.74 -0.22 11.92
CA ALA A 208 6.72 0.15 12.93
C ALA A 208 7.82 -0.92 13.05
N GLY A 209 9.07 -0.50 12.80
CA GLY A 209 10.22 -1.41 12.78
C GLY A 209 10.48 -2.06 11.42
N SER A 210 9.68 -1.75 10.40
CA SER A 210 9.96 -2.08 9.01
C SER A 210 11.27 -1.45 8.53
N ASP A 211 11.81 -2.05 7.50
CA ASP A 211 12.95 -1.57 6.77
C ASP A 211 12.56 -0.37 5.89
N ILE A 212 13.46 0.61 5.79
CA ILE A 212 13.21 1.85 5.03
C ILE A 212 13.89 1.75 3.67
N VAL A 213 13.14 2.07 2.61
CA VAL A 213 13.65 2.22 1.24
C VAL A 213 13.49 3.66 0.77
N ASN A 214 14.41 4.11 -0.09
CA ASN A 214 14.38 5.44 -0.71
C ASN A 214 14.62 5.33 -2.19
N ILE A 215 13.89 6.13 -2.97
CA ILE A 215 14.12 6.24 -4.40
C ILE A 215 15.55 6.76 -4.61
N ASN A 216 16.35 6.00 -5.33
CA ASN A 216 17.73 6.30 -5.68
C ASN A 216 17.93 6.00 -7.16
N ILE A 217 18.23 7.01 -7.96
CA ILE A 217 18.37 6.85 -9.41
C ILE A 217 19.68 7.49 -9.84
N ASN A 218 20.52 6.74 -10.56
CA ASN A 218 21.85 7.16 -10.98
C ASN A 218 22.73 7.67 -9.81
N GLY A 219 22.55 7.09 -8.61
CA GLY A 219 23.26 7.47 -7.40
C GLY A 219 22.74 8.75 -6.73
N GLN A 220 21.61 9.29 -7.19
CA GLN A 220 20.92 10.40 -6.55
C GLN A 220 19.71 9.90 -5.76
N THR A 221 19.75 10.07 -4.44
CA THR A 221 18.59 9.85 -3.58
C THR A 221 17.55 10.96 -3.79
N LEU A 222 16.33 10.58 -4.17
CA LEU A 222 15.22 11.47 -4.49
C LEU A 222 14.15 11.51 -3.40
N THR A 223 14.16 10.57 -2.45
CA THR A 223 13.25 10.57 -1.31
C THR A 223 13.95 10.42 0.03
N SER A 224 13.30 10.91 1.09
CA SER A 224 13.64 10.68 2.48
C SER A 224 12.43 10.07 3.18
N SER A 225 12.47 8.76 3.34
CA SER A 225 11.44 7.94 3.97
C SER A 225 11.72 7.74 5.46
N SER A 226 10.66 7.59 6.25
CA SER A 226 10.73 7.32 7.69
C SER A 226 9.47 6.59 8.17
N VAL A 227 9.58 5.87 9.29
CA VAL A 227 8.43 5.23 9.93
C VAL A 227 8.34 5.66 11.38
N ASP A 228 7.17 6.18 11.76
CA ASP A 228 6.87 6.59 13.13
C ASP A 228 6.57 5.36 14.02
N SER A 229 6.57 5.55 15.34
CA SER A 229 6.33 4.45 16.29
C SER A 229 4.93 3.84 16.20
N ASP A 230 3.97 4.55 15.61
CA ASP A 230 2.62 4.03 15.35
C ASP A 230 2.52 3.28 14.01
N GLY A 231 3.60 3.25 13.22
CA GLY A 231 3.66 2.65 11.88
C GLY A 231 3.35 3.62 10.75
N THR A 232 3.12 4.90 11.00
CA THR A 232 2.94 5.87 9.92
C THR A 232 4.21 5.99 9.08
N VAL A 233 4.12 5.69 7.78
CA VAL A 233 5.22 5.82 6.82
C VAL A 233 5.14 7.20 6.18
N SER A 234 6.19 8.01 6.33
CA SER A 234 6.29 9.33 5.70
C SER A 234 7.35 9.29 4.61
N VAL A 235 6.97 9.62 3.37
CA VAL A 235 7.90 9.68 2.22
C VAL A 235 7.98 11.12 1.71
N THR A 236 9.13 11.74 1.92
CA THR A 236 9.39 13.13 1.52
C THR A 236 10.17 13.17 0.22
N TYR A 237 9.67 13.89 -0.79
CA TYR A 237 10.43 14.20 -2.00
C TYR A 237 11.57 15.18 -1.65
N ILE A 238 12.80 14.82 -2.02
CA ILE A 238 14.02 15.64 -1.84
C ILE A 238 14.82 15.78 -3.15
N GLY A 239 14.20 15.42 -4.27
CA GLY A 239 14.79 15.58 -5.60
C GLY A 239 14.99 17.04 -6.00
N PRO A 240 15.66 17.28 -7.13
CA PRO A 240 15.92 18.63 -7.62
C PRO A 240 14.61 19.31 -8.06
N ASN A 241 14.47 20.60 -7.75
CA ASN A 241 13.36 21.44 -8.22
C ASN A 241 13.44 21.74 -9.71
#